data_AF-A0A1F3KHG9-F1
#
_entry.id   AF-A0A1F3KHG9-F1
#
_cell.length_a   1.000
_cell.length_b   1.000
_cell.length_c   1.000
_cell.angle_alpha   90.00
_cell.angle_beta   90.00
_cell.angle_gamma   90.00
#
_symmetry.space_group_name_H-M   'P 1'
#
loop_
_entity.id
_entity.type
_entity.pdbx_description
1 polymer ?
#
loop_
_entity_poly.entity_id
_entity_poly.type
_entity_poly.pdbx_seq_one_letter_code
_entity_poly.pdbx_strand_id
1 'polypeptide(L)'
;MGQATVPWQVPAAKKSVKNPVAVSPAVIEKGKSLYITHCKSCHGDPGKGNGLPLVPKPTDPASDKYQGQTDGEMFFKIQTGRGAMPKFAEVISDNDKWSIIHFVRSLKKKSSAGAGEIILDTLPADLSVASASLSGQPITLKLKYRDSDTSLIATLTIVNEEGETVPAPGVPVAFFIRRYFGNLPISEEVDHTNQEGRVGVSIPRNLPGDTSGMLHIFARIAEPDKFGAASDSIDAICGKPSVMVNITEERTLWGRSRVAPLYIIITFFGALLIVWGTMGYVVMNVMKIAKKEA
;
A
#
# COMPACT_ATOMS: atom_id res chain seq x y z
N MET A 1 3.15 28.45 -18.79
CA MET A 1 2.12 29.27 -18.11
C MET A 1 1.44 28.39 -17.07
N GLY A 2 1.84 28.50 -15.80
CA GLY A 2 1.28 27.70 -14.71
C GLY A 2 -0.10 28.21 -14.37
N GLN A 3 -1.15 27.46 -14.71
CA GLN A 3 -2.49 27.79 -14.26
C GLN A 3 -2.53 27.62 -12.74
N ALA A 4 -2.68 28.73 -12.03
CA ALA A 4 -2.93 28.73 -10.60
C ALA A 4 -4.18 27.87 -10.34
N THR A 5 -4.00 26.75 -9.67
CA THR A 5 -5.09 25.81 -9.42
C THR A 5 -6.10 26.49 -8.52
N VAL A 6 -7.34 26.67 -9.01
CA VAL A 6 -8.43 27.18 -8.18
C VAL A 6 -8.49 26.36 -6.89
N PRO A 7 -8.39 26.98 -5.69
CA PRO A 7 -8.41 26.24 -4.44
C PRO A 7 -9.74 25.51 -4.25
N TRP A 8 -9.73 24.44 -3.45
CA TRP A 8 -10.96 23.72 -3.14
C TRP A 8 -11.90 24.62 -2.33
N GLN A 9 -13.10 24.86 -2.84
CA GLN A 9 -14.15 25.55 -2.09
C GLN A 9 -14.91 24.52 -1.25
N VAL A 10 -14.50 24.35 0.01
CA VAL A 10 -15.21 23.50 0.97
C VAL A 10 -16.11 24.39 1.83
N PRO A 11 -17.44 24.14 1.89
CA PRO A 11 -18.36 24.91 2.72
C PRO A 11 -17.93 24.91 4.18
N ALA A 12 -18.05 26.06 4.86
CA ALA A 12 -17.62 26.22 6.26
C ALA A 12 -18.22 25.15 7.19
N ALA A 13 -19.50 24.81 7.00
CA ALA A 13 -20.21 23.78 7.76
C ALA A 13 -19.60 22.37 7.60
N LYS A 14 -18.90 22.08 6.50
CA LYS A 14 -18.22 20.80 6.28
C LYS A 14 -16.79 20.79 6.84
N LYS A 15 -16.13 21.95 6.93
CA LYS A 15 -14.78 22.06 7.52
C LYS A 15 -14.76 21.76 9.02
N SER A 16 -15.83 22.10 9.73
CA SER A 16 -15.94 21.89 11.18
C SER A 16 -16.32 20.47 11.58
N VAL A 17 -16.60 19.59 10.62
CA VAL A 17 -16.95 18.19 10.91
C VAL A 17 -15.71 17.46 11.41
N LYS A 18 -15.80 16.94 12.63
CA LYS A 18 -14.77 16.07 13.22
C LYS A 18 -15.03 14.63 12.80
N ASN A 19 -13.96 13.84 12.77
CA ASN A 19 -14.07 12.41 12.53
C ASN A 19 -14.87 11.73 13.65
N PRO A 20 -16.04 11.13 13.37
CA PRO A 20 -16.87 10.46 14.38
C PRO A 20 -16.40 9.04 14.70
N VAL A 21 -15.51 8.45 13.89
CA VAL A 21 -14.99 7.11 14.11
C VAL A 21 -13.90 7.19 15.18
N ALA A 22 -14.00 6.38 16.23
CA ALA A 22 -12.98 6.30 17.27
C ALA A 22 -11.64 5.84 16.68
N VAL A 23 -10.55 6.51 17.05
CA VAL A 23 -9.22 6.13 16.58
C VAL A 23 -8.79 4.84 17.28
N SER A 24 -8.35 3.85 16.50
CA SER A 24 -7.75 2.63 17.00
C SER A 24 -6.72 2.11 16.00
N PRO A 25 -5.75 1.27 16.42
CA PRO A 25 -4.80 0.67 15.49
C PRO A 25 -5.48 -0.10 14.35
N ALA A 26 -6.58 -0.80 14.65
CA ALA A 26 -7.37 -1.52 13.64
C ALA A 26 -8.02 -0.58 12.61
N VAL A 27 -8.54 0.58 13.06
CA VAL A 27 -9.13 1.60 12.18
C VAL A 27 -8.06 2.23 11.29
N ILE A 28 -6.86 2.47 11.81
CA ILE A 28 -5.73 3.00 11.03
C ILE A 28 -5.26 1.99 9.98
N GLU A 29 -5.09 0.71 10.34
CA GLU A 29 -4.67 -0.31 9.38
C GLU A 29 -5.75 -0.56 8.31
N LYS A 30 -7.03 -0.52 8.69
CA LYS A 30 -8.14 -0.53 7.74
C LYS A 30 -8.08 0.66 6.79
N GLY A 31 -7.86 1.86 7.33
CA GLY A 31 -7.67 3.09 6.55
C GLY A 31 -6.51 3.02 5.56
N LYS A 32 -5.40 2.40 5.97
CA LYS A 32 -4.23 2.15 5.12
C LYS A 32 -4.55 1.20 3.97
N SER A 33 -5.25 0.10 4.25
CA SER A 33 -5.67 -0.85 3.22
C SER A 33 -6.57 -0.18 2.18
N LEU A 34 -7.53 0.63 2.63
CA LEU A 34 -8.41 1.41 1.76
C LEU A 34 -7.65 2.47 0.96
N TYR A 35 -6.67 3.15 1.56
CA TYR A 35 -5.80 4.09 0.85
C TYR A 35 -5.01 3.40 -0.27
N ILE A 36 -4.43 2.24 0.01
CA ILE A 36 -3.69 1.45 -0.99
C ILE A 36 -4.60 1.07 -2.15
N THR A 37 -5.84 0.68 -1.85
CA THR A 37 -6.81 0.20 -2.84
C THR A 37 -7.35 1.34 -3.72
N HIS A 38 -7.69 2.49 -3.14
CA HIS A 38 -8.46 3.53 -3.84
C HIS A 38 -7.69 4.82 -4.12
N CYS A 39 -6.60 5.10 -3.40
CA CYS A 39 -5.94 6.41 -3.43
C CYS A 39 -4.50 6.35 -3.94
N LYS A 40 -3.76 5.28 -3.63
CA LYS A 40 -2.32 5.15 -3.90
C LYS A 40 -1.97 5.25 -5.38
N SER A 41 -2.81 4.73 -6.28
CA SER A 41 -2.55 4.75 -7.73
C SER A 41 -2.32 6.15 -8.29
N CYS A 42 -2.94 7.18 -7.70
CA CYS A 42 -2.74 8.58 -8.08
C CYS A 42 -1.92 9.38 -7.08
N HIS A 43 -2.10 9.16 -5.77
CA HIS A 43 -1.41 9.93 -4.73
C HIS A 43 -0.01 9.43 -4.39
N GLY A 44 0.34 8.19 -4.80
CA GLY A 44 1.64 7.59 -4.54
C GLY A 44 1.81 7.07 -3.10
N ASP A 45 3.03 6.73 -2.75
CA ASP A 45 3.42 6.39 -1.39
C ASP A 45 3.55 7.68 -0.57
N PRO A 46 2.85 7.79 0.57
CA PRO A 46 2.86 9.05 1.31
C PRO A 46 4.27 9.45 1.77
N GLY A 47 4.61 10.72 1.58
CA GLY A 47 5.92 11.29 1.93
C GLY A 47 7.01 11.05 0.89
N LYS A 48 6.73 10.33 -0.20
CA LYS A 48 7.69 10.08 -1.29
C LYS A 48 7.50 11.03 -2.48
N GLY A 49 6.43 11.81 -2.53
CA GLY A 49 6.16 12.75 -3.63
C GLY A 49 6.00 12.08 -5.00
N ASN A 50 5.79 10.77 -5.05
CA ASN A 50 5.73 9.92 -6.25
C ASN A 50 4.31 9.73 -6.80
N GLY A 51 3.37 10.62 -6.46
CA GLY A 51 2.05 10.65 -7.08
C GLY A 51 2.10 10.86 -8.59
N LEU A 52 1.10 10.34 -9.29
CA LEU A 52 0.97 10.38 -10.75
C LEU A 52 1.08 11.84 -11.25
N PRO A 53 1.80 12.13 -12.35
CA PRO A 53 2.02 13.48 -12.84
C PRO A 53 0.80 14.06 -13.58
N LEU A 54 -0.35 14.10 -12.90
CA LEU A 54 -1.59 14.71 -13.40
C LEU A 54 -1.51 16.25 -13.34
N VAL A 55 -2.42 16.91 -14.05
CA VAL A 55 -2.58 18.37 -14.02
C VAL A 55 -3.97 18.70 -13.47
N PRO A 56 -4.09 19.25 -12.23
CA PRO A 56 -3.02 19.48 -11.27
C PRO A 56 -2.52 18.21 -10.58
N LYS A 57 -1.25 18.20 -10.14
CA LYS A 57 -0.64 17.06 -9.48
C LYS A 57 -1.37 16.77 -8.15
N PRO A 58 -1.71 15.51 -7.85
CA PRO A 58 -2.25 15.14 -6.54
C PRO A 58 -1.29 15.56 -5.43
N THR A 59 -1.82 16.18 -4.39
CA THR A 59 -1.01 16.57 -3.23
C THR A 59 -0.62 15.31 -2.45
N ASP A 60 0.65 15.25 -2.03
CA ASP A 60 1.15 14.16 -1.18
C ASP A 60 0.43 14.19 0.18
N PRO A 61 -0.23 13.09 0.60
CA PRO A 61 -0.96 13.03 1.87
C PRO A 61 -0.10 13.31 3.11
N ALA A 62 1.20 13.04 3.08
CA ALA A 62 2.09 13.31 4.20
C ALA A 62 2.67 14.74 4.21
N SER A 63 2.42 15.54 3.17
CA SER A 63 2.93 16.92 3.11
C SER A 63 2.26 17.82 4.16
N ASP A 64 2.99 18.83 4.66
CA ASP A 64 2.46 19.79 5.65
C ASP A 64 1.22 20.52 5.13
N LYS A 65 1.21 20.86 3.83
CA LYS A 65 0.05 21.45 3.16
C LYS A 65 -1.16 20.53 3.22
N TYR A 66 -0.97 19.22 3.05
CA TYR A 66 -2.08 18.28 3.15
C TYR A 66 -2.54 18.12 4.61
N GLN A 67 -1.59 17.97 5.53
CA GLN A 67 -1.82 17.81 6.96
C GLN A 67 -2.40 19.07 7.64
N GLY A 68 -2.25 20.25 7.05
CA GLY A 68 -2.85 21.49 7.53
C GLY A 68 -4.37 21.60 7.29
N GLN A 69 -4.97 20.71 6.49
CA GLN A 69 -6.42 20.68 6.29
C GLN A 69 -7.14 20.14 7.52
N THR A 70 -8.43 20.40 7.65
CA THR A 70 -9.31 19.77 8.65
C THR A 70 -9.78 18.39 8.20
N ASP A 71 -10.20 17.53 9.14
CA ASP A 71 -10.73 16.20 8.81
C ASP A 71 -11.97 16.28 7.92
N GLY A 72 -12.88 17.22 8.22
CA GLY A 72 -14.06 17.49 7.40
C GLY A 72 -13.75 17.99 5.99
N GLU A 73 -12.67 18.75 5.80
CA GLU A 73 -12.18 19.10 4.45
C GLU A 73 -11.69 17.89 3.68
N MET A 74 -10.94 17.00 4.32
CA MET A 74 -10.47 15.76 3.69
C MET A 74 -11.67 14.87 3.30
N PHE A 75 -12.62 14.70 4.22
CA PHE A 75 -13.83 13.92 3.99
C PHE A 75 -14.64 14.48 2.81
N PHE A 76 -14.88 15.79 2.79
CA PHE A 76 -15.61 16.44 1.71
C PHE A 76 -14.93 16.21 0.34
N LYS A 77 -13.60 16.32 0.28
CA LYS A 77 -12.84 16.10 -0.97
C LYS A 77 -12.94 14.67 -1.47
N ILE A 78 -12.85 13.68 -0.57
CA ILE A 78 -13.04 12.27 -0.91
C ILE A 78 -14.49 12.05 -1.39
N GLN A 79 -15.47 12.63 -0.68
CA GLN A 79 -16.88 12.49 -0.99
C GLN A 79 -17.23 13.05 -2.38
N THR A 80 -16.79 14.27 -2.70
CA THR A 80 -17.25 14.98 -3.90
C THR A 80 -16.36 14.79 -5.12
N GLY A 81 -15.06 14.52 -4.92
CA GLY A 81 -14.08 14.56 -6.00
C GLY A 81 -13.95 15.97 -6.61
N ARG A 82 -13.02 16.13 -7.57
CA ARG A 82 -12.86 17.32 -8.41
C ARG A 82 -11.85 17.08 -9.53
N GLY A 83 -12.22 17.45 -10.77
CA GLY A 83 -11.33 17.32 -11.93
C GLY A 83 -10.92 15.86 -12.13
N ALA A 84 -9.62 15.57 -12.13
CA ALA A 84 -9.09 14.22 -12.27
C ALA A 84 -9.29 13.32 -11.03
N MET A 85 -9.66 13.87 -9.87
CA MET A 85 -9.99 13.08 -8.68
C MET A 85 -11.45 12.63 -8.73
N PRO A 86 -11.75 11.32 -8.82
CA PRO A 86 -13.13 10.81 -8.87
C PRO A 86 -13.93 11.10 -7.59
N LYS A 87 -15.25 11.02 -7.72
CA LYS A 87 -16.18 11.09 -6.59
C LYS A 87 -16.27 9.72 -5.91
N PHE A 88 -15.97 9.62 -4.62
CA PHE A 88 -16.05 8.35 -3.87
C PHE A 88 -17.29 8.23 -2.98
N ALA A 89 -18.27 9.13 -3.14
CA ALA A 89 -19.51 9.14 -2.36
C ALA A 89 -20.18 7.77 -2.23
N GLU A 90 -20.28 7.05 -3.35
CA GLU A 90 -21.03 5.79 -3.49
C GLU A 90 -20.11 4.55 -3.52
N VAL A 91 -18.79 4.76 -3.61
CA VAL A 91 -17.80 3.67 -3.75
C VAL A 91 -17.23 3.26 -2.39
N ILE A 92 -17.10 4.20 -1.46
CA ILE A 92 -16.51 3.98 -0.14
C ILE A 92 -17.56 4.39 0.90
N SER A 93 -17.78 3.58 1.93
CA SER A 93 -18.71 3.93 3.01
C SER A 93 -18.19 5.12 3.82
N ASP A 94 -19.07 5.87 4.49
CA ASP A 94 -18.64 7.05 5.25
C ASP A 94 -17.66 6.70 6.38
N ASN A 95 -17.90 5.59 7.09
CA ASN A 95 -16.97 5.08 8.11
C ASN A 95 -15.61 4.69 7.53
N ASP A 96 -15.58 4.18 6.30
CA ASP A 96 -14.34 3.81 5.62
C ASP A 96 -13.57 5.06 5.15
N LYS A 97 -14.26 6.10 4.67
CA LYS A 97 -13.63 7.41 4.36
C LYS A 97 -13.00 8.01 5.62
N TRP A 98 -13.70 7.95 6.74
CA TRP A 98 -13.16 8.39 8.03
C TRP A 98 -11.97 7.56 8.52
N SER A 99 -11.97 6.25 8.25
CA SER A 99 -10.83 5.38 8.53
C SER A 99 -9.60 5.75 7.68
N ILE A 100 -9.79 6.07 6.39
CA ILE A 100 -8.71 6.58 5.51
C ILE A 100 -8.13 7.88 6.10
N ILE A 101 -8.97 8.78 6.61
CA ILE A 101 -8.50 10.04 7.21
C ILE A 101 -7.66 9.78 8.44
N HIS A 102 -8.04 8.83 9.31
CA HIS A 102 -7.21 8.43 10.46
C HIS A 102 -5.83 7.93 10.03
N PHE A 103 -5.77 7.09 8.99
CA PHE A 103 -4.48 6.68 8.41
C PHE A 103 -3.68 7.87 7.87
N VAL A 104 -4.32 8.78 7.14
CA VAL A 104 -3.59 9.93 6.59
C VAL A 104 -3.07 10.84 7.71
N ARG A 105 -3.81 11.00 8.81
CA ARG A 105 -3.36 11.74 9.99
C ARG A 105 -2.17 11.11 10.69
N SER A 106 -2.07 9.78 10.71
CA SER A 106 -0.92 9.10 11.32
C SER A 106 0.40 9.35 10.57
N LEU A 107 0.36 9.95 9.37
CA LEU A 107 1.54 10.25 8.55
C LEU A 107 2.20 11.59 8.88
N LYS A 108 1.59 12.43 9.73
CA LYS A 108 2.16 13.73 10.10
C LYS A 108 3.48 13.50 10.84
N LYS A 109 4.61 13.94 10.28
CA LYS A 109 5.91 13.95 10.98
C LYS A 109 5.77 14.76 12.27
N LYS A 110 6.09 14.15 13.42
CA LYS A 110 6.31 14.91 14.66
C LYS A 110 7.55 15.80 14.45
N SER A 111 7.37 17.11 14.32
CA SER A 111 8.47 18.08 14.35
C SER A 111 9.01 18.18 15.78
N SER A 112 10.26 17.78 15.98
CA SER A 112 11.05 18.08 17.17
C SER A 112 11.39 19.58 17.20
N ALA A 113 10.74 20.36 18.07
CA ALA A 113 11.27 21.61 18.62
C ALA A 113 10.39 22.10 19.78
N GLY A 114 10.95 22.03 21.00
CA GLY A 114 10.32 22.43 22.25
C GLY A 114 10.82 21.56 23.39
N ALA A 115 12.09 21.66 23.74
CA ALA A 115 12.68 21.00 24.89
C ALA A 115 12.04 21.54 26.18
N GLY A 116 11.10 20.78 26.73
CA GLY A 116 10.95 20.64 28.17
C GLY A 116 11.57 19.29 28.52
N GLU A 117 12.72 19.37 29.19
CA GLU A 117 13.48 18.28 29.79
C GLU A 117 12.62 17.12 30.31
N ILE A 118 12.78 15.92 29.71
CA ILE A 118 12.66 14.67 30.44
C ILE A 118 13.83 13.78 30.01
N ILE A 119 14.72 13.60 30.97
CA ILE A 119 15.88 12.74 30.97
C ILE A 119 15.43 11.29 30.74
N LEU A 120 16.19 10.64 29.87
CA LEU A 120 16.27 9.19 29.71
C LEU A 120 16.87 8.58 31.00
N ASP A 121 16.12 8.55 32.09
CA ASP A 121 16.35 7.61 33.20
C ASP A 121 15.19 7.67 34.22
N THR A 122 14.32 6.66 34.12
CA THR A 122 13.52 6.02 35.16
C THR A 122 12.38 5.32 34.43
N LEU A 123 12.69 4.12 33.95
CA LEU A 123 11.70 3.07 33.82
C LEU A 123 11.20 2.75 35.25
N PRO A 124 9.92 2.91 35.58
CA PRO A 124 9.28 1.97 36.47
C PRO A 124 9.05 0.69 35.66
N ALA A 125 9.66 -0.37 36.13
CA ALA A 125 9.32 -1.71 35.75
C ALA A 125 7.98 -2.06 36.38
N ASP A 126 6.86 -1.82 35.70
CA ASP A 126 5.59 -2.49 35.97
C ASP A 126 4.54 -2.26 34.86
N LEU A 127 3.83 -3.35 34.55
CA LEU A 127 2.51 -3.44 33.92
C LEU A 127 2.44 -3.14 32.41
N SER A 128 2.50 -4.17 31.57
CA SER A 128 1.37 -5.04 31.22
C SER A 128 0.29 -4.34 30.37
N VAL A 129 0.42 -4.48 29.06
CA VAL A 129 -0.54 -5.10 28.14
C VAL A 129 -2.08 -4.95 28.49
N ALA A 130 -2.96 -4.72 27.49
CA ALA A 130 -4.43 -4.98 27.48
C ALA A 130 -4.96 -4.88 26.01
N SER A 131 -5.91 -5.64 25.44
CA SER A 131 -6.48 -6.98 25.62
C SER A 131 -7.62 -7.14 24.64
N ALA A 132 -7.60 -8.15 23.79
CA ALA A 132 -8.81 -8.65 23.13
C ALA A 132 -9.01 -10.13 23.46
N SER A 133 -8.97 -10.43 24.76
CA SER A 133 -9.98 -11.26 25.39
C SER A 133 -10.20 -12.67 24.80
N LEU A 134 -9.41 -13.64 25.28
CA LEU A 134 -10.03 -14.55 26.24
C LEU A 134 -10.30 -13.72 27.49
N SER A 135 -11.58 -13.41 27.75
CA SER A 135 -12.06 -12.53 28.83
C SER A 135 -11.04 -11.51 29.37
N GLY A 136 -10.81 -10.42 28.63
CA GLY A 136 -10.17 -9.22 29.17
C GLY A 136 -8.64 -9.19 29.29
N GLN A 137 -7.89 -10.19 28.81
CA GLN A 137 -6.42 -10.14 28.85
C GLN A 137 -5.74 -10.02 27.47
N PRO A 138 -4.54 -9.46 27.43
CA PRO A 138 -3.83 -9.18 26.20
C PRO A 138 -2.75 -10.15 25.81
N ILE A 139 -2.72 -10.42 24.52
CA ILE A 139 -1.79 -11.36 23.93
C ILE A 139 -0.74 -10.57 23.16
N THR A 140 0.52 -10.79 23.52
CA THR A 140 1.67 -10.29 22.77
C THR A 140 2.19 -11.43 21.89
N LEU A 141 2.32 -11.18 20.60
CA LEU A 141 2.96 -12.08 19.65
C LEU A 141 4.34 -11.52 19.30
N LYS A 142 5.39 -12.32 19.45
CA LYS A 142 6.75 -11.98 19.01
C LYS A 142 7.23 -12.98 17.98
N LEU A 143 7.66 -12.50 16.82
CA LEU A 143 8.18 -13.30 15.73
C LEU A 143 9.71 -13.25 15.71
N LYS A 144 10.34 -14.42 15.71
CA LYS A 144 11.79 -14.56 15.57
C LYS A 144 12.10 -15.44 14.38
N TYR A 145 13.00 -14.96 13.52
CA TYR A 145 13.54 -15.73 12.41
C TYR A 145 14.88 -16.35 12.81
N ARG A 146 15.09 -17.62 12.44
CA ARG A 146 16.33 -18.36 12.67
C ARG A 146 16.94 -18.75 11.32
N ASP A 147 18.10 -18.17 11.03
CA ASP A 147 18.83 -18.39 9.77
C ASP A 147 19.27 -19.84 9.55
N SER A 148 19.69 -20.55 10.60
CA SER A 148 20.28 -21.90 10.49
C SER A 148 19.35 -22.92 9.84
N ASP A 149 18.07 -22.91 10.22
CA ASP A 149 17.08 -23.90 9.78
C ASP A 149 16.01 -23.28 8.87
N THR A 150 16.18 -22.01 8.48
CA THR A 150 15.19 -21.23 7.71
C THR A 150 13.80 -21.28 8.37
N SER A 151 13.76 -21.21 9.70
CA SER A 151 12.55 -21.40 10.50
C SER A 151 12.10 -20.10 11.16
N LEU A 152 10.79 -19.90 11.18
CA LEU A 152 10.12 -18.83 11.92
C LEU A 152 9.59 -19.43 13.21
N ILE A 153 9.78 -18.73 14.32
CA ILE A 153 9.25 -19.10 15.62
C ILE A 153 8.43 -17.90 16.12
N ALA A 154 7.12 -18.08 16.21
CA ALA A 154 6.26 -17.14 16.92
C ALA A 154 6.15 -17.58 18.38
N THR A 155 6.36 -16.65 19.31
CA THR A 155 6.16 -16.83 20.74
C THR A 155 5.01 -15.95 21.19
N LEU A 156 3.98 -16.57 21.76
CA LEU A 156 2.79 -15.90 22.27
C LEU A 156 2.80 -15.92 23.79
N THR A 157 2.67 -14.73 24.36
CA THR A 157 2.62 -14.53 25.81
C THR A 157 1.38 -13.72 26.17
N ILE A 158 0.66 -14.18 27.17
CA ILE A 158 -0.45 -13.47 27.81
C ILE A 158 0.11 -12.77 29.05
N VAL A 159 -0.45 -11.61 29.40
CA VAL A 159 -0.21 -11.05 30.71
C VAL A 159 -1.41 -11.29 31.61
N ASN A 160 -1.17 -11.97 32.73
CA ASN A 160 -2.16 -12.24 33.76
C ASN A 160 -2.56 -10.95 34.51
N GLU A 161 -3.64 -11.01 35.30
CA GLU A 161 -4.13 -9.87 36.12
C GLU A 161 -3.07 -9.40 37.15
N GLU A 162 -2.11 -10.26 37.48
CA GLU A 162 -0.98 -10.01 38.37
C GLU A 162 0.24 -9.40 37.67
N GLY A 163 0.16 -9.12 36.36
CA GLY A 163 1.26 -8.54 35.57
C GLY A 163 2.32 -9.55 35.12
N GLU A 164 2.18 -10.83 35.48
CA GLU A 164 3.10 -11.90 35.07
C GLU A 164 2.85 -12.35 33.63
N THR A 165 3.95 -12.55 32.89
CA THR A 165 3.92 -12.99 31.49
C THR A 165 3.87 -14.51 31.43
N VAL A 166 2.70 -15.06 31.11
CA VAL A 166 2.45 -16.51 31.03
C VAL A 166 2.36 -16.94 29.57
N PRO A 167 2.94 -18.09 29.17
CA PRO A 167 2.81 -18.61 27.81
C PRO A 167 1.34 -18.87 27.45
N ALA A 168 0.97 -18.61 26.18
CA ALA A 168 -0.38 -18.82 25.66
C ALA A 168 -0.47 -20.16 24.89
N PRO A 169 -0.85 -21.29 25.50
CA PRO A 169 -0.97 -22.57 24.79
C PRO A 169 -2.26 -22.67 23.97
N GLY A 170 -2.21 -23.41 22.86
CA GLY A 170 -3.39 -23.74 22.04
C GLY A 170 -3.95 -22.61 21.18
N VAL A 171 -3.23 -21.50 21.01
CA VAL A 171 -3.66 -20.37 20.18
C VAL A 171 -3.34 -20.67 18.71
N PRO A 172 -4.33 -20.57 17.80
CA PRO A 172 -4.11 -20.80 16.38
C PRO A 172 -3.39 -19.59 15.73
N VAL A 173 -2.21 -19.82 15.17
CA VAL A 173 -1.36 -18.79 14.54
C VAL A 173 -1.13 -19.15 13.09
N ALA A 174 -1.39 -18.19 12.21
CA ALA A 174 -1.17 -18.33 10.78
C ALA A 174 -0.02 -17.41 10.32
N PHE A 175 0.92 -17.97 9.57
CA PHE A 175 2.08 -17.29 9.03
C PHE A 175 1.87 -16.92 7.57
N PHE A 176 2.26 -15.70 7.20
CA PHE A 176 2.05 -15.14 5.87
C PHE A 176 3.31 -14.44 5.36
N ILE A 177 3.42 -14.41 4.04
CA ILE A 177 4.38 -13.58 3.31
C ILE A 177 3.60 -12.52 2.55
N ARG A 178 3.99 -11.26 2.71
CA ARG A 178 3.36 -10.15 1.99
C ARG A 178 3.77 -10.20 0.52
N ARG A 179 2.79 -10.25 -0.38
CA ARG A 179 2.95 -10.21 -1.84
C ARG A 179 2.21 -9.00 -2.42
N TYR A 180 2.50 -8.68 -3.68
CA TYR A 180 1.85 -7.56 -4.37
C TYR A 180 0.33 -7.72 -4.48
N PHE A 181 -0.16 -8.94 -4.68
CA PHE A 181 -1.59 -9.25 -4.89
C PHE A 181 -2.26 -9.88 -3.67
N GLY A 182 -1.66 -9.78 -2.48
CA GLY A 182 -2.23 -10.34 -1.24
C GLY A 182 -1.19 -10.97 -0.34
N ASN A 183 -1.65 -11.84 0.54
CA ASN A 183 -0.81 -12.52 1.52
C ASN A 183 -0.73 -14.00 1.18
N LEU A 184 0.48 -14.51 0.99
CA LEU A 184 0.73 -15.93 0.72
C LEU A 184 0.83 -16.67 2.06
N PRO A 185 -0.08 -17.61 2.39
CA PRO A 185 0.08 -18.44 3.59
C PRO A 185 1.31 -19.34 3.46
N ILE A 186 2.07 -19.50 4.54
CA ILE A 186 3.27 -20.36 4.56
C ILE A 186 2.91 -21.82 4.84
N SER A 187 1.84 -22.06 5.60
CA SER A 187 1.26 -23.38 5.89
C SER A 187 -0.18 -23.44 5.41
N GLU A 188 -0.62 -24.61 4.92
CA GLU A 188 -2.02 -24.87 4.56
C GLU A 188 -2.91 -25.03 5.79
N GLU A 189 -2.36 -25.62 6.86
CA GLU A 189 -3.03 -25.79 8.14
C GLU A 189 -2.60 -24.71 9.12
N VAL A 190 -3.53 -24.31 10.01
CA VAL A 190 -3.24 -23.34 11.05
C VAL A 190 -2.60 -24.05 12.23
N ASP A 191 -1.33 -23.73 12.49
CA ASP A 191 -0.58 -24.33 13.58
C ASP A 191 -1.00 -23.74 14.94
N HIS A 192 -1.02 -24.58 15.97
CA HIS A 192 -1.41 -24.19 17.32
C HIS A 192 -0.16 -24.08 18.21
N THR A 193 -0.15 -23.10 19.13
CA THR A 193 0.95 -22.95 20.07
C THR A 193 1.06 -24.14 21.03
N ASN A 194 2.29 -24.57 21.32
CA ASN A 194 2.58 -25.62 22.30
C ASN A 194 2.40 -25.12 23.75
N GLN A 195 2.68 -25.97 24.75
CA GLN A 195 2.60 -25.63 26.18
C GLN A 195 3.50 -24.45 26.59
N GLU A 196 4.53 -24.15 25.81
CA GLU A 196 5.43 -23.01 26.01
C GLU A 196 4.98 -21.74 25.24
N GLY A 197 3.81 -21.77 24.60
CA GLY A 197 3.30 -20.66 23.80
C GLY A 197 4.05 -20.43 22.48
N ARG A 198 4.80 -21.43 22.00
CA ARG A 198 5.61 -21.34 20.79
C ARG A 198 4.99 -22.12 19.64
N VAL A 199 5.11 -21.57 18.44
CA VAL A 199 4.72 -22.21 17.19
C VAL A 199 5.75 -21.88 16.13
N GLY A 200 6.19 -22.91 15.41
CA GLY A 200 7.30 -22.78 14.46
C GLY A 200 6.93 -23.33 13.09
N VAL A 201 7.29 -22.59 12.04
CA VAL A 201 7.06 -23.00 10.65
C VAL A 201 8.34 -22.83 9.85
N SER A 202 8.63 -23.78 8.98
CA SER A 202 9.77 -23.70 8.05
C SER A 202 9.37 -22.94 6.79
N ILE A 203 10.21 -22.00 6.34
CA ILE A 203 9.98 -21.25 5.11
C ILE A 203 10.50 -22.08 3.93
N PRO A 204 9.68 -22.32 2.88
CA PRO A 204 10.14 -22.95 1.66
C PRO A 204 11.29 -22.15 1.01
N ARG A 205 12.44 -22.80 0.78
CA ARG A 205 13.67 -22.16 0.25
C ARG A 205 13.55 -21.64 -1.20
N ASN A 206 12.44 -21.90 -1.90
CA ASN A 206 12.25 -21.52 -3.29
C ASN A 206 11.30 -20.32 -3.48
N LEU A 207 11.00 -19.60 -2.40
CA LEU A 207 10.11 -18.46 -2.49
C LEU A 207 10.82 -17.26 -3.14
N PRO A 208 10.22 -16.63 -4.19
CA PRO A 208 10.81 -15.44 -4.81
C PRO A 208 10.75 -14.28 -3.83
N GLY A 209 11.87 -13.60 -3.61
CA GLY A 209 11.99 -12.37 -2.83
C GLY A 209 12.02 -11.14 -3.71
N ASP A 210 12.43 -10.01 -3.14
CA ASP A 210 12.77 -8.80 -3.91
C ASP A 210 14.15 -8.94 -4.59
N THR A 211 14.70 -7.85 -5.15
CA THR A 211 16.03 -7.85 -5.79
C THR A 211 17.16 -8.30 -4.85
N SER A 212 16.97 -8.19 -3.54
CA SER A 212 17.92 -8.65 -2.52
C SER A 212 17.60 -10.04 -1.95
N GLY A 213 16.47 -10.64 -2.36
CA GLY A 213 15.97 -11.89 -1.77
C GLY A 213 15.22 -11.69 -0.46
N MET A 214 14.86 -10.45 -0.12
CA MET A 214 14.10 -10.12 1.10
C MET A 214 12.65 -10.59 0.98
N LEU A 215 12.15 -11.18 2.06
CA LEU A 215 10.76 -11.56 2.26
C LEU A 215 10.21 -10.82 3.49
N HIS A 216 9.10 -10.11 3.29
CA HIS A 216 8.32 -9.51 4.37
C HIS A 216 7.37 -10.57 4.93
N ILE A 217 7.67 -11.04 6.13
CA ILE A 217 6.97 -12.14 6.78
C ILE A 217 6.19 -11.58 7.97
N PHE A 218 4.97 -12.05 8.18
CA PHE A 218 4.21 -11.69 9.36
C PHE A 218 3.37 -12.87 9.85
N ALA A 219 3.14 -12.91 11.16
CA ALA A 219 2.27 -13.88 11.81
C ALA A 219 1.05 -13.16 12.37
N ARG A 220 -0.12 -13.81 12.30
CA ARG A 220 -1.36 -13.32 12.89
C ARG A 220 -2.14 -14.45 13.56
N ILE A 221 -2.89 -14.11 14.60
CA ILE A 221 -3.86 -15.03 15.20
C ILE A 221 -5.00 -15.27 14.21
N ALA A 222 -5.34 -16.54 13.96
CA ALA A 222 -6.36 -16.92 12.97
C ALA A 222 -7.79 -16.66 13.45
N GLU A 223 -8.02 -16.78 14.76
CA GLU A 223 -9.33 -16.59 15.42
C GLU A 223 -9.30 -15.38 16.37
N PRO A 224 -9.24 -14.14 15.84
CA PRO A 224 -9.13 -12.94 16.66
C PRO A 224 -10.35 -12.70 17.57
N ASP A 225 -11.51 -13.27 17.24
CA ASP A 225 -12.73 -13.12 18.06
C ASP A 225 -12.66 -13.90 19.38
N LYS A 226 -11.84 -14.95 19.46
CA LYS A 226 -11.68 -15.78 20.67
C LYS A 226 -10.40 -15.48 21.46
N PHE A 227 -9.34 -15.10 20.76
CA PHE A 227 -8.00 -14.95 21.34
C PHE A 227 -7.46 -13.51 21.24
N GLY A 228 -8.12 -12.66 20.47
CA GLY A 228 -7.69 -11.29 20.24
C GLY A 228 -6.82 -11.11 19.01
N ALA A 229 -6.81 -9.88 18.51
CA ALA A 229 -5.99 -9.52 17.36
C ALA A 229 -4.57 -9.18 17.81
N ALA A 230 -3.63 -10.11 17.61
CA ALA A 230 -2.20 -9.86 17.72
C ALA A 230 -1.51 -10.25 16.41
N SER A 231 -0.54 -9.43 15.99
CA SER A 231 0.28 -9.68 14.82
C SER A 231 1.67 -9.08 14.99
N ASP A 232 2.67 -9.74 14.43
CA ASP A 232 4.05 -9.24 14.38
C ASP A 232 4.66 -9.55 13.01
N SER A 233 5.64 -8.76 12.61
CA SER A 233 6.28 -8.85 11.29
C SER A 233 7.79 -8.75 11.37
N ILE A 234 8.47 -9.52 10.53
CA ILE A 234 9.92 -9.53 10.39
C ILE A 234 10.31 -9.56 8.93
N ASP A 235 11.41 -8.87 8.61
CA ASP A 235 12.00 -8.89 7.28
C ASP A 235 13.20 -9.84 7.31
N ALA A 236 13.20 -10.83 6.43
CA ALA A 236 14.24 -11.85 6.35
C ALA A 236 14.78 -11.99 4.92
N ILE A 237 16.10 -12.04 4.77
CA ILE A 237 16.77 -12.25 3.48
C ILE A 237 16.92 -13.76 3.25
N CYS A 238 15.80 -14.43 2.95
CA CYS A 238 15.75 -15.88 2.77
C CYS A 238 15.08 -16.33 1.48
N GLY A 239 14.54 -15.40 0.69
CA GLY A 239 13.96 -15.66 -0.61
C GLY A 239 15.01 -15.65 -1.73
N LYS A 240 14.64 -16.24 -2.88
CA LYS A 240 15.45 -16.14 -4.09
C LYS A 240 15.35 -14.72 -4.67
N PRO A 241 16.47 -14.01 -4.92
CA PRO A 241 16.44 -12.68 -5.50
C PRO A 241 15.66 -12.65 -6.82
N SER A 242 14.68 -11.74 -6.91
CA SER A 242 13.97 -11.52 -8.17
C SER A 242 14.83 -10.69 -9.12
N VAL A 243 15.07 -11.19 -10.32
CA VAL A 243 15.66 -10.38 -11.39
C VAL A 243 14.57 -9.47 -11.93
N MET A 244 14.69 -8.17 -11.70
CA MET A 244 13.81 -7.19 -12.32
C MET A 244 14.17 -7.09 -13.80
N VAL A 245 13.33 -7.66 -14.66
CA VAL A 245 13.47 -7.54 -16.11
C VAL A 245 12.78 -6.27 -16.57
N ASN A 246 13.51 -5.39 -17.25
CA ASN A 246 12.92 -4.21 -17.85
C ASN A 246 12.20 -4.59 -19.16
N ILE A 247 10.88 -4.76 -19.07
CA ILE A 247 10.04 -5.15 -20.21
C ILE A 247 10.09 -4.16 -21.39
N THR A 248 10.56 -2.93 -21.17
CA THR A 248 10.68 -1.90 -22.23
C THR A 248 11.98 -2.01 -23.04
N GLU A 249 12.97 -2.74 -22.54
CA GLU A 249 14.25 -2.94 -23.23
C GLU A 249 14.28 -4.25 -24.03
N GLU A 250 13.37 -5.17 -23.73
CA GLU A 250 13.22 -6.42 -24.46
C GLU A 250 12.30 -6.27 -25.69
N ARG A 251 12.40 -7.23 -26.61
CA ARG A 251 11.50 -7.37 -27.78
C ARG A 251 10.13 -7.88 -27.36
N THR A 252 9.44 -7.11 -26.54
CA THR A 252 8.07 -7.39 -26.10
C THR A 252 7.10 -6.40 -26.75
N LEU A 253 5.81 -6.65 -26.59
CA LEU A 253 4.73 -5.80 -27.12
C LEU A 253 4.78 -4.36 -26.54
N TRP A 254 5.43 -4.20 -25.38
CA TRP A 254 5.61 -2.93 -24.66
C TRP A 254 7.05 -2.39 -24.75
N GLY A 255 7.88 -2.99 -25.61
CA GLY A 255 9.25 -2.56 -25.88
C GLY A 255 9.31 -1.19 -26.54
N ARG A 256 10.43 -0.48 -26.36
CA ARG A 256 10.70 0.78 -27.09
C ARG A 256 10.69 0.53 -28.60
N SER A 257 10.27 1.51 -29.41
CA SER A 257 10.28 1.40 -30.88
C SER A 257 11.66 1.03 -31.47
N ARG A 258 12.75 1.39 -30.77
CA ARG A 258 14.12 1.03 -31.15
C ARG A 258 14.40 -0.48 -31.17
N VAL A 259 13.67 -1.28 -30.39
CA VAL A 259 13.83 -2.73 -30.34
C VAL A 259 12.81 -3.48 -31.21
N ALA A 260 11.92 -2.76 -31.90
CA ALA A 260 10.93 -3.36 -32.79
C ALA A 260 11.63 -4.14 -33.93
N PRO A 261 11.13 -5.34 -34.30
CA PRO A 261 11.68 -6.09 -35.41
C PRO A 261 11.64 -5.30 -36.71
N LEU A 262 12.74 -5.33 -37.47
CA LEU A 262 12.90 -4.54 -38.70
C LEU A 262 11.80 -4.82 -39.72
N TYR A 263 11.33 -6.07 -39.82
CA TYR A 263 10.26 -6.43 -40.75
C TYR A 263 8.94 -5.75 -40.41
N ILE A 264 8.58 -5.56 -39.13
CA ILE A 264 7.36 -4.84 -38.71
C ILE A 264 7.45 -3.37 -39.11
N ILE A 265 8.63 -2.76 -38.91
CA ILE A 265 8.89 -1.38 -39.31
C ILE A 265 8.73 -1.25 -40.83
N ILE A 266 9.38 -2.14 -41.60
CA ILE A 266 9.34 -2.11 -43.06
C ILE A 266 7.93 -2.33 -43.59
N THR A 267 7.18 -3.30 -43.07
CA THR A 267 5.82 -3.59 -43.55
C THR A 267 4.87 -2.45 -43.24
N PHE A 268 4.96 -1.85 -42.04
CA PHE A 268 4.14 -0.70 -41.65
C PHE A 268 4.40 0.52 -42.55
N PHE A 269 5.66 0.94 -42.68
CA PHE A 269 6.00 2.10 -43.51
C PHE A 269 5.82 1.82 -45.01
N GLY A 270 6.05 0.58 -45.45
CA GLY A 270 5.75 0.15 -46.82
C GLY A 270 4.26 0.27 -47.15
N ALA A 271 3.38 -0.21 -46.28
CA ALA A 271 1.93 -0.05 -46.44
C ALA A 271 1.52 1.44 -46.46
N LEU A 272 2.10 2.24 -45.56
CA LEU A 272 1.84 3.68 -45.52
C LEU A 272 2.26 4.37 -46.83
N LEU A 273 3.44 4.05 -47.37
CA LEU A 273 3.94 4.60 -48.63
C LEU A 273 3.08 4.19 -49.83
N ILE A 274 2.52 2.97 -49.85
CA ILE A 274 1.60 2.54 -50.91
C ILE A 274 0.31 3.37 -50.87
N VAL A 275 -0.27 3.58 -49.69
CA VAL A 275 -1.47 4.40 -49.52
C VAL A 275 -1.22 5.84 -49.96
N TRP A 276 -0.13 6.47 -49.50
CA TRP A 276 0.21 7.84 -49.91
C TRP A 276 0.55 7.94 -51.39
N GLY A 277 1.25 6.94 -51.95
CA GLY A 277 1.60 6.88 -53.37
C GLY A 277 0.37 6.81 -54.27
N THR A 278 -0.61 5.97 -53.92
CA THR A 278 -1.88 5.87 -54.67
C THR A 278 -2.68 7.18 -54.60
N MET A 279 -2.78 7.78 -53.41
CA MET A 279 -3.43 9.08 -53.23
C MET A 279 -2.76 10.18 -54.08
N GLY A 280 -1.43 10.25 -54.07
CA GLY A 280 -0.67 11.20 -54.89
C GLY A 280 -0.83 10.97 -56.39
N TYR A 281 -0.85 9.71 -56.83
CA TYR A 281 -1.09 9.34 -58.23
C TYR A 281 -2.47 9.80 -58.73
N VAL A 282 -3.52 9.60 -57.92
CA VAL A 282 -4.87 10.08 -58.25
C VAL A 282 -4.89 11.61 -58.38
N VAL A 283 -4.29 12.33 -57.43
CA VAL A 283 -4.20 13.81 -57.49
C VAL A 283 -3.47 14.28 -58.75
N MET A 284 -2.34 13.65 -59.10
CA MET A 284 -1.61 13.98 -60.32
C MET A 284 -2.45 13.77 -61.58
N ASN A 285 -3.24 12.69 -61.64
CA ASN A 285 -4.12 12.44 -62.78
C ASN A 285 -5.25 13.46 -62.86
N VAL A 286 -5.87 13.83 -61.75
CA VAL A 286 -6.88 14.91 -61.70
C VAL A 286 -6.30 16.23 -62.19
N MET A 287 -5.09 16.59 -61.74
CA MET A 287 -4.40 17.81 -62.20
C MET A 287 -4.07 17.78 -63.69
N LYS A 288 -3.72 16.61 -64.25
CA LYS A 288 -3.47 16.45 -65.70
C LYS A 288 -4.73 16.65 -66.52
N ILE A 289 -5.88 16.20 -66.03
CA ILE A 289 -7.18 16.42 -66.69
C ILE A 289 -7.54 17.91 -66.65
N ALA A 290 -7.45 18.54 -65.47
CA ALA A 290 -7.76 19.96 -65.32
C ALA A 290 -6.90 20.87 -66.23
N LYS A 291 -5.62 20.52 -66.45
CA LYS A 291 -4.74 21.24 -67.38
C LYS A 291 -5.08 21.07 -68.86
N LYS A 292 -5.85 20.04 -69.25
CA LYS A 292 -6.27 19.84 -70.64
C LYS A 292 -7.54 20.63 -70.99
N GLU A 293 -8.30 21.06 -69.99
CA GLU A 293 -9.54 21.82 -70.16
C GLU A 293 -9.36 23.34 -69.99
N ALA A 294 -8.16 23.79 -69.62
CA ALA A 294 -7.76 25.20 -69.51
C ALA A 294 -6.90 25.62 -70.71
#